data_AF-A0A7H0K009-F1
#
_entry.id   AF-A0A7H0K009-F1
#
_cell.length_a   1.000
_cell.length_b   1.000
_cell.length_c   1.000
_cell.angle_alpha   90.00
_cell.angle_beta   90.00
_cell.angle_gamma   90.00
#
_symmetry.space_group_name_H-M   'P 1'
#
loop_
_entity.id
_entity.type
_entity.pdbx_description
1 polymer ?
#
loop_
_entity_poly.entity_id
_entity_poly.type
_entity_poly.pdbx_seq_one_letter_code
_entity_poly.pdbx_strand_id
1 'polypeptide(L)'
;MTVLDIDSASVNSMTDSLRADAAGLHLLDDVPVPDIWPLTDFRTAVASAVAKANTDADALRAEARRIAAAMDLTVDAASAVDACTCRELGATL
;
A
#
# COMPACT_ATOMS: atom_id res chain seq x y z
N MET A 1 -33.26 -2.57 2.35
CA MET A 1 -32.48 -2.78 1.11
C MET A 1 -31.15 -2.08 1.32
N THR A 2 -30.08 -2.82 1.55
CA THR A 2 -28.72 -2.29 1.66
C THR A 2 -28.11 -2.34 0.26
N VAL A 3 -27.97 -1.18 -0.39
CA VAL A 3 -27.24 -1.07 -1.66
C VAL A 3 -25.77 -0.89 -1.32
N LEU A 4 -24.93 -1.83 -1.76
CA LEU A 4 -23.48 -1.69 -1.72
C LEU A 4 -23.07 -1.05 -3.04
N ASP A 5 -22.94 0.28 -3.05
CA ASP A 5 -22.43 1.01 -4.21
C ASP A 5 -20.90 1.01 -4.16
N ILE A 6 -20.28 0.08 -4.87
CA ILE A 6 -18.83 -0.02 -5.00
C ILE A 6 -18.48 0.26 -6.46
N ASP A 7 -18.03 1.47 -6.73
CA ASP A 7 -17.45 1.81 -8.02
C ASP A 7 -16.10 1.10 -8.20
N SER A 8 -16.16 -0.02 -8.90
CA SER A 8 -15.01 -0.89 -9.18
C SER A 8 -13.90 -0.15 -9.94
N ALA A 9 -14.24 0.83 -10.79
CA ALA A 9 -13.25 1.62 -11.51
C ALA A 9 -12.47 2.55 -10.57
N SER A 10 -13.17 3.23 -9.66
CA SER A 10 -12.54 4.05 -8.63
C SER A 10 -11.68 3.21 -7.67
N VAL A 11 -12.15 2.02 -7.27
CA VAL A 11 -11.35 1.13 -6.42
C VAL A 11 -10.08 0.69 -7.13
N ASN A 12 -10.16 0.24 -8.38
CA ASN A 12 -8.98 -0.16 -9.16
C ASN A 12 -7.99 1.00 -9.31
N SER A 13 -8.46 2.21 -9.63
CA SER A 13 -7.61 3.39 -9.71
C SER A 13 -6.91 3.69 -8.37
N MET A 14 -7.60 3.49 -7.25
CA MET A 14 -7.05 3.71 -5.91
C MET A 14 -6.02 2.64 -5.55
N THR A 15 -6.29 1.36 -5.82
CA THR A 15 -5.37 0.26 -5.50
C THR A 15 -4.12 0.31 -6.38
N ASP A 16 -4.25 0.74 -7.64
CA ASP A 16 -3.10 0.99 -8.52
C ASP A 16 -2.25 2.17 -8.05
N SER A 17 -2.89 3.27 -7.65
CA SER A 17 -2.17 4.42 -7.07
C SER A 17 -1.42 4.01 -5.79
N LEU A 18 -2.06 3.24 -4.91
CA LEU A 18 -1.45 2.76 -3.67
C LEU A 18 -0.26 1.82 -3.92
N ARG A 19 -0.33 0.97 -4.95
CA ARG A 19 0.80 0.12 -5.38
C ARG A 19 1.94 0.95 -5.98
N ALA A 20 1.61 1.96 -6.78
CA ALA A 20 2.59 2.86 -7.38
C ALA A 20 3.32 3.66 -6.30
N ASP A 21 2.60 4.23 -5.34
CA ASP A 21 3.16 4.95 -4.19
C ASP A 21 4.06 4.03 -3.35
N ALA A 22 3.62 2.80 -3.08
CA ALA A 22 4.43 1.81 -2.38
C ALA A 22 5.70 1.42 -3.16
N ALA A 23 5.64 1.36 -4.50
CA ALA A 23 6.80 1.09 -5.34
C ALA A 23 7.77 2.29 -5.41
N GLY A 24 7.25 3.51 -5.28
CA GLY A 24 8.01 4.76 -5.29
C GLY A 24 8.68 5.10 -3.97
N LEU A 25 8.29 4.48 -2.86
CA LEU A 25 9.12 4.50 -1.65
C LEU A 25 10.46 3.85 -2.01
N HIS A 26 11.57 4.54 -1.82
CA HIS A 26 12.93 4.03 -2.03
C HIS A 26 13.67 3.98 -0.69
N LEU A 27 14.58 3.02 -0.52
CA LEU A 27 15.42 2.99 0.68
C LEU A 27 16.42 4.13 0.60
N LEU A 28 16.62 4.80 1.74
CA LEU A 28 17.65 5.81 1.87
C LEU A 28 19.02 5.13 1.88
N ASP A 29 19.95 5.70 1.12
CA ASP A 29 21.35 5.32 1.15
C ASP A 29 22.00 5.75 2.46
N ASP A 30 23.04 5.02 2.87
CA ASP A 30 23.87 5.43 3.99
C ASP A 30 24.58 6.74 3.68
N VAL A 31 24.52 7.67 4.63
CA VAL A 31 25.25 8.94 4.54
C VAL A 31 26.68 8.72 5.04
N PRO A 32 27.72 8.98 4.22
CA PRO A 32 29.10 8.77 4.62
C PRO A 32 29.53 9.85 5.62
N VAL A 33 29.35 9.57 6.92
CA VAL A 33 29.87 10.39 8.01
C VAL A 33 31.20 9.81 8.48
N PRO A 34 32.31 10.58 8.47
CA PRO A 34 33.62 10.10 8.90
C PRO A 34 33.64 9.56 10.33
N ASP A 35 34.37 8.46 10.54
CA ASP A 35 34.62 7.92 11.87
C ASP A 35 35.80 8.57 12.57
N ILE A 36 35.62 9.84 12.89
CA ILE A 36 36.59 10.64 13.64
C ILE A 36 35.89 11.31 14.81
N TRP A 37 36.57 11.41 15.95
CA TRP A 37 36.12 12.26 17.05
C TRP A 37 36.19 13.73 16.58
N PRO A 38 35.14 14.58 16.70
CA PRO A 38 33.93 14.46 17.51
C PRO A 38 32.66 13.86 16.86
N LEU A 39 32.75 13.32 15.66
CA LEU A 39 31.62 12.95 14.81
C LEU A 39 31.10 11.53 15.02
N THR A 40 31.71 10.72 15.89
CA THR A 40 31.33 9.32 16.12
C THR A 40 29.88 9.16 16.59
N ASP A 41 29.44 9.98 17.55
CA ASP A 41 28.06 9.96 18.04
C ASP A 41 27.07 10.43 16.97
N PHE A 42 27.46 11.45 16.21
CA PHE A 42 26.66 11.95 15.09
C PHE A 42 26.50 10.90 13.99
N ARG A 43 27.57 10.19 13.61
CA ARG A 43 27.51 9.08 12.65
C ARG A 43 26.54 8.00 13.13
N THR A 44 26.63 7.61 14.40
CA THR A 44 25.78 6.58 14.98
C THR A 44 24.31 7.00 14.96
N ALA A 45 24.02 8.26 15.30
CA ALA A 45 22.67 8.82 15.22
C ALA A 45 22.13 8.84 13.78
N VAL A 46 22.95 9.24 12.81
CA VAL A 46 22.57 9.25 11.38
C VAL A 46 22.29 7.83 10.88
N ALA A 47 23.19 6.88 11.15
CA ALA A 47 22.99 5.48 10.75
C ALA A 47 21.72 4.88 11.38
N SER A 48 21.47 5.17 12.67
CA SER A 48 20.25 4.71 13.35
C SER A 48 18.99 5.33 12.75
N ALA A 49 19.03 6.62 12.40
CA ALA A 49 17.92 7.31 11.75
C ALA A 49 17.62 6.75 10.37
N VAL A 50 18.65 6.51 9.55
CA VAL A 50 18.52 5.87 8.21
C VAL A 50 17.93 4.47 8.35
N ALA A 51 18.48 3.64 9.24
CA ALA A 51 17.97 2.28 9.47
C ALA A 51 16.49 2.27 9.92
N LYS A 52 16.12 3.20 10.81
CA LYS A 52 14.73 3.35 11.26
C LYS A 52 13.81 3.78 10.12
N ALA A 53 14.18 4.81 9.36
CA ALA A 53 13.40 5.29 8.22
C ALA A 53 13.19 4.19 7.16
N ASN A 54 14.22 3.40 6.87
CA ASN A 54 14.14 2.28 5.94
C ASN A 54 13.21 1.17 6.45
N THR A 55 13.28 0.84 7.74
CA THR A 55 12.37 -0.12 8.37
C THR A 55 10.92 0.33 8.29
N ASP A 56 10.66 1.61 8.56
CA ASP A 56 9.31 2.18 8.52
C ASP A 56 8.78 2.25 7.09
N ALA A 57 9.65 2.57 6.12
CA ALA A 57 9.30 2.53 4.70
C ALA A 57 8.90 1.11 4.25
N ASP A 58 9.64 0.07 4.65
CA ASP A 58 9.29 -1.32 4.34
C ASP A 58 7.95 -1.74 4.96
N ALA A 59 7.70 -1.36 6.21
CA ALA A 59 6.41 -1.60 6.86
C ALA A 59 5.27 -0.91 6.12
N LEU A 60 5.46 0.35 5.69
CA LEU A 60 4.47 1.10 4.93
C LEU A 60 4.21 0.46 3.56
N ARG A 61 5.26 0.02 2.84
CA ARG A 61 5.11 -0.72 1.57
C ARG A 61 4.29 -1.99 1.75
N ALA A 62 4.55 -2.76 2.81
CA ALA A 62 3.82 -3.98 3.10
C ALA A 62 2.33 -3.70 3.39
N GLU A 63 2.05 -2.68 4.19
CA GLU A 63 0.68 -2.31 4.55
C GLU A 63 -0.11 -1.77 3.35
N ALA A 64 0.50 -0.93 2.52
CA ALA A 64 -0.11 -0.43 1.28
C ALA A 64 -0.53 -1.58 0.35
N ARG A 65 0.35 -2.59 0.18
CA ARG A 65 0.01 -3.80 -0.62
C ARG A 65 -1.12 -4.61 0.01
N ARG A 66 -1.14 -4.72 1.34
CA ARG A 66 -2.20 -5.45 2.07
C ARG A 66 -3.56 -4.78 1.90
N ILE A 67 -3.62 -3.45 2.00
CA ILE A 67 -4.84 -2.66 1.80
C ILE A 67 -5.33 -2.79 0.36
N ALA A 68 -4.44 -2.65 -0.63
CA ALA A 68 -4.79 -2.82 -2.04
C ALA A 68 -5.42 -4.19 -2.31
N ALA A 69 -4.83 -5.27 -1.79
CA ALA A 69 -5.38 -6.62 -1.95
C ALA A 69 -6.75 -6.80 -1.28
N ALA A 70 -6.98 -6.20 -0.11
CA ALA A 70 -8.27 -6.27 0.57
C ALA A 70 -9.37 -5.49 -0.18
N MET A 71 -9.02 -4.36 -0.79
CA MET A 71 -9.95 -3.57 -1.60
C MET A 71 -10.35 -4.31 -2.88
N ASP A 72 -9.39 -4.93 -3.58
CA ASP A 72 -9.70 -5.76 -4.76
C ASP A 72 -10.63 -6.93 -4.40
N LEU A 73 -10.37 -7.62 -3.28
CA LEU A 73 -11.23 -8.71 -2.81
C LEU A 73 -12.67 -8.23 -2.52
N THR A 74 -12.81 -6.99 -2.06
CA THR A 74 -14.12 -6.38 -1.80
C THR A 74 -14.87 -6.12 -3.11
N VAL A 75 -14.18 -5.66 -4.15
CA VAL A 75 -14.75 -5.48 -5.50
C VAL A 75 -15.17 -6.80 -6.11
N ASP A 76 -14.34 -7.84 -5.99
CA ASP A 76 -14.67 -9.18 -6.47
C ASP A 76 -15.92 -9.74 -5.78
N ALA A 77 -16.02 -9.56 -4.47
CA ALA A 77 -17.19 -9.98 -3.69
C ALA A 77 -18.46 -9.22 -4.10
N ALA A 78 -18.36 -7.90 -4.31
CA ALA A 78 -19.48 -7.08 -4.78
C ALA A 78 -19.95 -7.53 -6.17
N SER A 79 -19.00 -7.72 -7.10
CA SER A 79 -19.26 -8.20 -8.46
C SER A 79 -19.92 -9.59 -8.46
N ALA A 80 -19.52 -10.47 -7.55
CA ALA A 80 -20.12 -11.80 -7.41
C ALA A 80 -21.56 -11.74 -6.89
N VAL A 81 -21.86 -10.83 -5.96
CA VAL A 81 -23.22 -10.59 -5.47
C VAL A 81 -24.09 -10.05 -6.61
N ASP A 82 -23.62 -9.03 -7.34
CA ASP A 82 -24.35 -8.44 -8.47
C ASP A 82 -24.65 -9.48 -9.55
N ALA A 83 -23.66 -10.29 -9.93
CA ALA A 83 -23.85 -11.38 -10.91
C ALA A 83 -24.81 -12.47 -10.41
N CYS A 84 -24.84 -12.74 -9.11
CA CYS A 84 -25.83 -13.65 -8.53
C CYS A 84 -27.24 -13.04 -8.62
N THR A 85 -27.40 -11.79 -8.19
CA THR A 85 -28.68 -11.09 -8.20
C THR A 85 -29.24 -10.91 -9.61
N CYS A 86 -28.42 -10.53 -10.60
CA CYS A 86 -28.86 -10.42 -11.99
C CYS A 86 -29.38 -11.75 -12.55
N ARG A 87 -28.67 -12.86 -12.28
CA ARG A 87 -29.12 -14.21 -12.67
C ARG A 87 -30.46 -14.57 -12.04
N GLU A 88 -30.65 -14.30 -10.75
CA GLU A 88 -31.92 -14.58 -10.06
C GLU A 88 -33.09 -13.75 -10.61
N LEU A 89 -32.81 -12.53 -11.07
CA LEU A 89 -33.79 -11.64 -11.69
C LEU A 89 -34.04 -11.94 -13.17
N GLY A 90 -33.36 -12.94 -13.74
CA GLY A 90 -33.47 -13.29 -15.17
C GLY A 90 -32.84 -12.26 -16.11
N ALA A 91 -32.01 -11.35 -15.59
CA ALA A 91 -31.23 -10.41 -16.37
C ALA A 91 -29.83 -10.98 -16.64
N THR A 92 -29.39 -10.92 -17.90
CA THR A 92 -27.98 -11.12 -18.26
C THR A 92 -27.25 -9.79 -18.14
N LEU A 93 -26.20 -9.73 -17.31
CA LEU A 93 -25.24 -8.63 -17.29
C LEU A 93 -24.48 -8.53 -18.61
#